data_AF-A0A2E0ZIL3-F1
#
_entry.id   AF-A0A2E0ZIL3-F1
#
_cell.length_a   1.000
_cell.length_b   1.000
_cell.length_c   1.000
_cell.angle_alpha   90.00
_cell.angle_beta   90.00
_cell.angle_gamma   90.00
#
_symmetry.space_group_name_H-M   'P 1'
#
loop_
_entity.id
_entity.type
_entity.pdbx_description
1 polymer ?
#
loop_
_entity_poly.entity_id
_entity_poly.type
_entity_poly.pdbx_seq_one_letter_code
_entity_poly.pdbx_strand_id
1 'polypeptide(L)'
;MNELFLARMFAYSLLPLLLATAHILLSKESRSVARRVEIFTVYLLAISVGANGLGGAFGHLFLSDLVAEGIGWPAGSPFQLEMGYANLLIGVLGLMAVGRRDGFRTAAIIATTILGLGATLVHLQDIAAHGNLAPGNTIQNISNLLDPILLIGLSWWSARRFGAEMATAVFQQWQMRQQPIAGLAAAGIGMGFGLGYAVGGLFVWTLIGALVGVGMGLVMSRRAGQATSGLVVEQR
;
A
#
# COMPACT_ATOMS: atom_id res chain seq x y z
N MET A 1 8.74 -20.82 4.30
CA MET A 1 7.47 -20.18 3.88
C MET A 1 6.89 -19.23 4.94
N ASN A 2 6.79 -19.58 6.23
CA ASN A 2 6.23 -18.69 7.27
C ASN A 2 6.85 -17.28 7.27
N GLU A 3 8.18 -17.21 7.22
CA GLU A 3 8.93 -15.95 7.19
C GLU A 3 8.50 -15.04 6.03
N LEU A 4 8.25 -15.61 4.85
CA LEU A 4 7.84 -14.85 3.66
C LEU A 4 6.51 -14.13 3.88
N PHE A 5 5.50 -14.84 4.42
CA PHE A 5 4.18 -14.25 4.66
C PHE A 5 4.18 -13.26 5.84
N LEU A 6 4.98 -13.52 6.87
CA LEU A 6 5.20 -12.55 7.95
C LEU A 6 5.91 -11.30 7.44
N ALA A 7 6.96 -11.44 6.63
CA ALA A 7 7.66 -10.33 6.01
C ALA A 7 6.74 -9.54 5.08
N ARG A 8 5.89 -10.23 4.31
CA ARG A 8 4.89 -9.60 3.44
C ARG A 8 3.87 -8.79 4.25
N MET A 9 3.27 -9.38 5.28
CA MET A 9 2.35 -8.69 6.19
C MET A 9 3.02 -7.48 6.85
N PHE A 10 4.27 -7.64 7.30
CA PHE A 10 5.06 -6.55 7.86
C PHE A 10 5.27 -5.43 6.83
N ALA A 11 5.80 -5.76 5.65
CA ALA A 11 6.15 -4.80 4.61
C ALA A 11 4.95 -4.01 4.10
N TYR A 12 3.80 -4.67 3.94
CA TYR A 12 2.66 -4.09 3.25
C TYR A 12 1.51 -3.66 4.15
N SER A 13 1.38 -4.16 5.38
CA SER A 13 0.30 -3.73 6.29
C SER A 13 0.82 -2.98 7.52
N LEU A 14 1.95 -3.37 8.10
CA LEU A 14 2.47 -2.72 9.31
C LEU A 14 3.41 -1.55 9.01
N LEU A 15 4.38 -1.74 8.13
CA LEU A 15 5.36 -0.73 7.75
C LEU A 15 4.72 0.58 7.23
N PRO A 16 3.65 0.60 6.40
CA PRO A 16 3.00 1.86 6.04
C PRO A 16 2.46 2.64 7.25
N LEU A 17 1.95 1.95 8.27
CA LEU A 17 1.49 2.60 9.52
C LEU A 17 2.66 3.16 10.32
N LEU A 18 3.77 2.44 10.38
CA LEU A 18 5.00 2.90 11.03
C LEU A 18 5.59 4.11 10.32
N LEU A 19 5.65 4.08 8.98
CA LEU A 19 6.14 5.19 8.18
C LEU A 19 5.23 6.42 8.25
N ALA A 20 3.91 6.24 8.22
CA ALA A 20 2.95 7.31 8.42
C ALA A 20 3.09 7.94 9.81
N THR A 21 3.24 7.12 10.86
CA THR A 21 3.50 7.58 12.22
C THR A 21 4.82 8.38 12.29
N ALA A 22 5.91 7.84 11.75
CA ALA A 22 7.19 8.52 11.71
C ALA A 22 7.10 9.86 10.95
N HIS A 23 6.39 9.88 9.82
CA HIS A 23 6.13 11.11 9.06
C HIS A 23 5.43 12.15 9.94
N ILE A 24 4.35 11.76 10.62
CA ILE A 24 3.58 12.67 11.48
C ILE A 24 4.44 13.23 12.62
N LEU A 25 5.25 12.39 13.27
CA LEU A 25 6.11 12.78 14.40
C LEU A 25 7.24 13.71 13.98
N LEU A 26 7.79 13.53 12.77
CA LEU A 26 8.93 14.29 12.28
C LEU A 26 8.52 15.56 11.51
N SER A 27 7.27 15.63 11.01
CA SER A 27 6.78 16.77 10.24
C SER A 27 6.19 17.86 11.12
N LYS A 28 6.65 19.10 10.92
CA LYS A 28 6.04 20.28 11.55
C LYS A 28 4.73 20.69 10.86
N GLU A 29 4.47 20.17 9.66
CA GLU A 29 3.31 20.53 8.84
C GLU A 29 2.09 19.61 9.07
N SER A 30 2.23 18.49 9.77
CA SER A 30 1.18 17.47 10.04
C SER A 30 0.32 17.77 11.29
N ARG A 31 0.13 19.05 11.63
CA ARG A 31 -0.50 19.44 12.91
C ARG A 31 -2.01 19.19 12.97
N SER A 32 -2.75 19.35 11.87
CA SER A 32 -4.20 19.11 11.85
C SER A 32 -4.54 17.63 11.77
N VAL A 33 -5.67 17.24 12.36
CA VAL A 33 -6.17 15.86 12.30
C VAL A 33 -6.42 15.43 10.85
N ALA A 34 -6.94 16.33 10.01
CA ALA A 34 -7.14 16.08 8.59
C ALA A 34 -5.84 15.67 7.89
N ARG A 35 -4.74 16.40 8.12
CA ARG A 35 -3.43 16.06 7.54
C ARG A 35 -2.92 14.70 8.03
N ARG A 36 -3.14 14.36 9.29
CA ARG A 36 -2.73 13.05 9.85
C ARG A 36 -3.51 11.91 9.20
N VAL A 37 -4.83 12.04 9.09
CA VAL A 37 -5.70 11.07 8.40
C VAL A 37 -5.26 10.90 6.95
N GLU A 38 -4.92 12.00 6.27
CA GLU A 38 -4.46 11.94 4.89
C GLU A 38 -3.10 11.25 4.76
N ILE A 39 -2.15 11.49 5.66
CA ILE A 39 -0.86 10.80 5.67
C ILE A 39 -1.07 9.28 5.79
N PHE A 40 -1.87 8.81 6.75
CA PHE A 40 -2.16 7.38 6.86
C PHE A 40 -2.81 6.84 5.57
N THR A 41 -3.79 7.57 5.03
CA THR A 41 -4.51 7.16 3.81
C THR A 41 -3.58 7.03 2.61
N VAL A 42 -2.69 8.00 2.36
CA VAL A 42 -1.79 7.94 1.18
C VAL A 42 -0.73 6.86 1.32
N TYR A 43 -0.21 6.59 2.54
CA TYR A 43 0.74 5.50 2.75
C TYR A 43 0.08 4.13 2.57
N LEU A 44 -1.13 3.92 3.11
CA LEU A 44 -1.88 2.68 2.91
C LEU A 44 -2.23 2.46 1.43
N LEU A 45 -2.69 3.48 0.71
CA LEU A 45 -2.98 3.36 -0.72
C LEU A 45 -1.73 3.05 -1.54
N ALA A 46 -0.62 3.74 -1.28
CA ALA A 46 0.61 3.53 -2.03
C ALA A 46 1.23 2.14 -1.77
N ILE A 47 1.29 1.73 -0.50
CA ILE A 47 2.05 0.55 -0.06
C ILE A 47 1.14 -0.66 0.08
N SER A 48 0.11 -0.59 0.92
CA SER A 48 -0.78 -1.72 1.25
C SER A 48 -1.66 -2.15 0.08
N VAL A 49 -2.03 -1.20 -0.78
CA VAL A 49 -2.81 -1.48 -1.99
C VAL A 49 -1.90 -1.54 -3.20
N GLY A 50 -1.18 -0.44 -3.48
CA GLY A 50 -0.35 -0.28 -4.67
C GLY A 50 0.79 -1.31 -4.76
N ALA A 51 1.83 -1.15 -3.94
CA ALA A 51 3.01 -2.01 -3.98
C ALA A 51 2.68 -3.47 -3.66
N ASN A 52 1.79 -3.73 -2.69
CA ASN A 52 1.35 -5.08 -2.34
C ASN A 52 0.63 -5.78 -3.51
N GLY A 53 -0.28 -5.08 -4.19
CA GLY A 53 -0.99 -5.57 -5.37
C GLY A 53 -0.03 -5.85 -6.53
N LEU A 54 0.91 -4.95 -6.82
CA LEU A 54 1.93 -5.21 -7.84
C LEU A 54 2.85 -6.39 -7.48
N GLY A 55 3.25 -6.51 -6.21
CA GLY A 55 4.04 -7.65 -5.73
C GLY A 55 3.24 -8.96 -5.78
N GLY A 56 1.95 -8.92 -5.46
CA GLY A 56 1.02 -10.04 -5.61
C GLY A 56 0.87 -10.46 -7.06
N ALA A 57 0.69 -9.50 -7.97
CA ALA A 57 0.63 -9.73 -9.40
C ALA A 57 1.89 -10.42 -9.91
N PHE A 58 3.06 -9.92 -9.51
CA PHE A 58 4.32 -10.54 -9.88
C PHE A 58 4.42 -11.99 -9.40
N GLY A 59 4.10 -12.24 -8.13
CA GLY A 59 4.10 -13.59 -7.57
C GLY A 59 3.15 -14.53 -8.32
N HIS A 60 1.91 -14.11 -8.54
CA HIS A 60 0.89 -14.92 -9.19
C HIS A 60 1.12 -15.14 -10.69
N LEU A 61 1.73 -14.19 -11.41
CA LEU A 61 1.96 -14.27 -12.86
C LEU A 61 3.26 -14.98 -13.23
N PHE A 62 4.32 -14.81 -12.42
CA PHE A 62 5.66 -15.31 -12.76
C PHE A 62 6.18 -16.39 -11.81
N LEU A 63 5.60 -16.49 -10.61
CA LEU A 63 5.98 -17.45 -9.56
C LEU A 63 4.74 -18.27 -9.10
N SER A 64 3.81 -18.55 -10.01
CA SER A 64 2.48 -19.10 -9.70
C SER A 64 2.53 -20.37 -8.84
N ASP A 65 3.42 -21.30 -9.19
CA ASP A 65 3.55 -22.59 -8.49
C ASP A 65 4.07 -22.40 -7.06
N LEU A 66 5.04 -21.50 -6.87
CA LEU A 66 5.54 -21.16 -5.54
C LEU A 66 4.45 -20.50 -4.68
N VAL A 67 3.64 -19.62 -5.27
CA VAL A 67 2.51 -19.00 -4.55
C VAL A 67 1.48 -20.06 -4.18
N ALA A 68 1.11 -20.95 -5.10
CA ALA A 68 0.19 -22.05 -4.85
C ALA A 68 0.69 -22.96 -3.71
N GLU A 69 1.97 -23.37 -3.75
CA GLU A 69 2.61 -24.14 -2.69
C GLU A 69 2.57 -23.40 -1.34
N GLY A 70 2.86 -22.10 -1.33
CA GLY A 70 2.79 -21.26 -0.13
C GLY A 70 1.41 -21.16 0.49
N ILE A 71 0.36 -21.26 -0.32
CA ILE A 71 -1.04 -21.31 0.09
C ILE A 71 -1.46 -22.75 0.46
N GLY A 72 -0.68 -23.77 0.07
CA GLY A 72 -1.06 -25.17 0.24
C GLY A 72 -2.08 -25.65 -0.80
N TRP A 73 -2.12 -25.01 -1.98
CA TRP A 73 -2.99 -25.37 -3.10
C TRP A 73 -2.20 -26.03 -4.24
N PRO A 74 -2.86 -26.81 -5.11
CA PRO A 74 -2.20 -27.42 -6.26
C PRO A 74 -1.58 -26.40 -7.23
N ALA A 75 -0.36 -26.68 -7.67
CA ALA A 75 0.35 -25.95 -8.72
C ALA A 75 -0.29 -26.13 -10.11
N GLY A 76 0.06 -25.27 -11.07
CA GLY A 76 -0.39 -25.36 -12.46
C GLY A 76 -1.85 -24.95 -12.73
N SER A 77 -2.55 -24.39 -11.73
CA SER A 77 -3.93 -23.91 -11.90
C SER A 77 -3.98 -22.55 -12.62
N PRO A 78 -4.79 -22.38 -13.69
CA PRO A 78 -4.92 -21.11 -14.41
C PRO A 78 -5.51 -20.00 -13.53
N PHE A 79 -6.20 -20.34 -12.43
CA PHE A 79 -6.71 -19.36 -11.47
C PHE A 79 -5.60 -18.54 -10.81
N GLN A 80 -4.36 -19.04 -10.75
CA GLN A 80 -3.23 -18.23 -10.28
C GLN A 80 -3.00 -17.03 -11.20
N LEU A 81 -3.11 -17.21 -12.52
CA LEU A 81 -2.93 -16.12 -13.49
C LEU A 81 -4.07 -15.10 -13.41
N GLU A 82 -5.32 -15.56 -13.28
CA GLU A 82 -6.47 -14.67 -13.07
C GLU A 82 -6.29 -13.83 -11.80
N MET A 83 -5.84 -14.46 -10.70
CA MET A 83 -5.55 -13.76 -9.46
C MET A 83 -4.37 -12.79 -9.61
N GLY A 84 -3.40 -13.11 -10.48
CA GLY A 84 -2.32 -12.21 -10.85
C GLY A 84 -2.81 -10.93 -11.53
N TYR A 85 -3.72 -11.05 -12.50
CA TYR A 85 -4.33 -9.89 -13.14
C TYR A 85 -5.26 -9.11 -12.20
N ALA A 86 -5.98 -9.79 -11.30
CA ALA A 86 -6.76 -9.14 -10.26
C ALA A 86 -5.87 -8.30 -9.34
N ASN A 87 -4.74 -8.85 -8.89
CA ASN A 87 -3.76 -8.13 -8.08
C ASN A 87 -3.11 -6.96 -8.85
N LEU A 88 -2.85 -7.12 -10.15
CA LEU A 88 -2.33 -6.03 -10.99
C LEU A 88 -3.31 -4.87 -11.05
N LEU A 89 -4.60 -5.17 -11.27
CA LEU A 89 -5.67 -4.18 -11.24
C LEU A 89 -5.70 -3.44 -9.89
N ILE A 90 -5.67 -4.16 -8.77
CA ILE A 90 -5.65 -3.54 -7.43
C ILE A 90 -4.40 -2.67 -7.24
N GLY A 91 -3.22 -3.15 -7.64
CA GLY A 91 -1.97 -2.41 -7.54
C GLY A 91 -2.00 -1.09 -8.32
N VAL A 92 -2.49 -1.13 -9.56
CA VAL A 92 -2.64 0.08 -10.40
C VAL A 92 -3.64 1.06 -9.77
N LEU A 93 -4.80 0.57 -9.31
CA LEU A 93 -5.79 1.41 -8.63
C LEU A 93 -5.22 2.05 -7.36
N GLY A 94 -4.48 1.30 -6.55
CA GLY A 94 -3.84 1.81 -5.33
C GLY A 94 -2.89 2.97 -5.61
N LEU A 95 -1.98 2.81 -6.58
CA LEU A 95 -1.03 3.86 -6.96
C LEU A 95 -1.72 5.10 -7.53
N MET A 96 -2.71 4.93 -8.41
CA MET A 96 -3.49 6.05 -8.95
C MET A 96 -4.29 6.77 -7.85
N ALA A 97 -4.81 6.03 -6.88
CA ALA A 97 -5.60 6.57 -5.78
C ALA A 97 -4.77 7.48 -4.85
N VAL A 98 -3.44 7.36 -4.80
CA VAL A 98 -2.57 8.24 -4.00
C VAL A 98 -2.83 9.72 -4.32
N GLY A 99 -2.97 10.06 -5.60
CA GLY A 99 -3.21 11.45 -6.04
C GLY A 99 -4.68 11.82 -6.23
N ARG A 100 -5.57 10.84 -6.46
CA ARG A 100 -6.93 11.10 -6.95
C ARG A 100 -7.98 11.13 -5.84
N ARG A 101 -8.53 12.31 -5.55
CA ARG A 101 -9.57 12.51 -4.51
C ARG A 101 -10.99 12.68 -5.05
N ASP A 102 -11.19 12.48 -6.34
CA ASP A 102 -12.42 12.70 -7.12
C ASP A 102 -13.37 11.49 -7.12
N GLY A 103 -13.43 10.74 -6.01
CA GLY A 103 -14.19 9.49 -5.92
C GLY A 103 -13.42 8.25 -6.41
N PHE A 104 -12.34 8.43 -7.18
CA PHE A 104 -11.49 7.32 -7.61
C PHE A 104 -10.92 6.51 -6.43
N ARG A 105 -10.50 7.19 -5.35
CA ARG A 105 -10.08 6.55 -4.09
C ARG A 105 -11.14 5.61 -3.53
N THR A 106 -12.40 6.05 -3.51
CA THR A 106 -13.50 5.22 -3.02
C THR A 106 -13.66 3.97 -3.88
N ALA A 107 -13.58 4.10 -5.21
CA ALA A 107 -13.64 2.95 -6.13
C ALA A 107 -12.48 1.97 -5.89
N ALA A 108 -11.25 2.48 -5.71
CA ALA A 108 -10.08 1.66 -5.41
C ALA A 108 -10.23 0.90 -4.08
N ILE A 109 -10.77 1.55 -3.05
CA ILE A 109 -11.05 0.93 -1.74
C ILE A 109 -12.12 -0.16 -1.88
N ILE A 110 -13.19 0.09 -2.62
CA ILE A 110 -14.25 -0.90 -2.87
C ILE A 110 -13.66 -2.13 -3.58
N ALA A 111 -12.89 -1.93 -4.65
CA ALA A 111 -12.27 -3.03 -5.38
C ALA A 111 -11.34 -3.87 -4.47
N THR A 112 -10.49 -3.19 -3.70
CA THR A 112 -9.58 -3.84 -2.73
C THR A 112 -10.35 -4.62 -1.68
N THR A 113 -11.46 -4.06 -1.18
CA THR A 113 -12.31 -4.68 -0.16
C THR A 113 -12.97 -5.94 -0.71
N ILE A 114 -13.57 -5.87 -1.90
CA ILE A 114 -14.26 -7.01 -2.51
C ILE A 114 -13.26 -8.15 -2.77
N LEU A 115 -12.10 -7.84 -3.35
CA LEU A 115 -11.09 -8.87 -3.64
C LEU A 115 -10.52 -9.47 -2.35
N GLY A 116 -10.14 -8.63 -1.37
CA GLY A 116 -9.54 -9.09 -0.11
C GLY A 116 -10.51 -9.90 0.75
N LEU A 117 -11.75 -9.45 0.90
CA LEU A 117 -12.78 -10.19 1.62
C LEU A 117 -13.13 -11.49 0.89
N GLY A 118 -13.31 -11.44 -0.43
CA GLY A 118 -13.60 -12.62 -1.25
C GLY A 118 -12.52 -13.69 -1.12
N ALA A 119 -11.24 -13.30 -1.28
CA ALA A 119 -10.10 -14.20 -1.11
C ALA A 119 -10.09 -14.81 0.30
N THR A 120 -10.30 -13.98 1.33
CA THR A 120 -10.33 -14.47 2.72
C THR A 120 -11.43 -15.50 2.95
N LEU A 121 -12.62 -15.30 2.38
CA LEU A 121 -13.70 -16.28 2.49
C LEU A 121 -13.34 -17.61 1.81
N VAL A 122 -12.69 -17.59 0.65
CA VAL A 122 -12.20 -18.81 -0.03
C VAL A 122 -11.16 -19.53 0.84
N HIS A 123 -10.20 -18.80 1.42
CA HIS A 123 -9.21 -19.38 2.33
C HIS A 123 -9.86 -19.98 3.58
N LEU A 124 -10.84 -19.30 4.19
CA LEU A 124 -11.56 -19.81 5.37
C LEU A 124 -12.39 -21.06 5.05
N GLN A 125 -13.00 -21.12 3.87
CA GLN A 125 -13.70 -22.32 3.40
C GLN A 125 -12.74 -23.50 3.25
N ASP A 126 -11.56 -23.27 2.69
CA ASP A 126 -10.53 -24.30 2.54
C ASP A 126 -9.96 -24.77 3.89
N ILE A 127 -9.73 -23.84 4.83
CA ILE A 127 -9.37 -24.17 6.22
C ILE A 127 -10.44 -25.06 6.86
N ALA A 128 -11.72 -24.69 6.73
CA ALA A 128 -12.82 -25.43 7.33
C ALA A 128 -13.01 -26.82 6.71
N ALA A 129 -12.84 -26.95 5.40
CA ALA A 129 -13.06 -28.21 4.67
C ALA A 129 -11.87 -29.16 4.75
N HIS A 130 -10.63 -28.64 4.74
CA HIS A 130 -9.42 -29.46 4.56
C HIS A 130 -8.39 -29.30 5.69
N GLY A 131 -8.62 -28.40 6.65
CA GLY A 131 -7.65 -28.12 7.72
C GLY A 131 -6.35 -27.52 7.19
N ASN A 132 -6.35 -26.91 6.00
CA ASN A 132 -5.15 -26.36 5.38
C ASN A 132 -4.68 -25.09 6.11
N LEU A 133 -3.75 -25.26 7.06
CA LEU A 133 -3.18 -24.16 7.84
C LEU A 133 -1.87 -23.62 7.23
N ALA A 134 -1.64 -23.82 5.93
CA ALA A 134 -0.47 -23.25 5.28
C ALA A 134 -0.42 -21.72 5.48
N PRO A 135 0.78 -21.11 5.55
CA PRO A 135 0.91 -19.71 5.92
C PRO A 135 0.24 -18.75 4.93
N GLY A 136 0.26 -19.08 3.63
CA GLY A 136 -0.45 -18.32 2.60
C GLY A 136 -1.96 -18.48 2.68
N ASN A 137 -2.46 -19.56 3.28
CA ASN A 137 -3.88 -19.77 3.53
C ASN A 137 -4.37 -19.09 4.81
N THR A 138 -3.47 -18.68 5.70
CA THR A 138 -3.80 -18.22 7.06
C THR A 138 -3.34 -16.79 7.31
N ILE A 139 -2.02 -16.53 7.31
CA ILE A 139 -1.42 -15.23 7.65
C ILE A 139 -1.82 -14.15 6.65
N GLN A 140 -1.89 -14.48 5.36
CA GLN A 140 -2.27 -13.53 4.30
C GLN A 140 -3.66 -12.90 4.53
N ASN A 141 -4.58 -13.62 5.17
CA ASN A 141 -5.94 -13.13 5.45
C ASN A 141 -5.95 -11.95 6.43
N ILE A 142 -4.92 -11.81 7.27
CA ILE A 142 -4.79 -10.67 8.17
C ILE A 142 -4.68 -9.38 7.36
N SER A 143 -3.78 -9.33 6.37
CA SER A 143 -3.63 -8.17 5.48
C SER A 143 -4.87 -7.96 4.60
N ASN A 144 -5.45 -9.05 4.09
CA ASN A 144 -6.65 -8.99 3.25
C ASN A 144 -7.85 -8.30 3.94
N LEU A 145 -7.91 -8.33 5.27
CA LEU A 145 -8.97 -7.69 6.05
C LEU A 145 -8.52 -6.37 6.69
N LEU A 146 -7.31 -6.31 7.25
CA LEU A 146 -6.82 -5.15 7.99
C LEU A 146 -6.76 -3.91 7.09
N ASP A 147 -6.19 -4.03 5.90
CA ASP A 147 -5.94 -2.88 5.03
C ASP A 147 -7.26 -2.25 4.54
N PRO A 148 -8.27 -3.03 4.07
CA PRO A 148 -9.61 -2.50 3.79
C PRO A 148 -10.30 -1.86 5.00
N ILE A 149 -10.25 -2.49 6.18
CA ILE A 149 -10.89 -1.96 7.40
C ILE A 149 -10.32 -0.58 7.74
N LEU A 150 -8.99 -0.44 7.70
CA LEU A 150 -8.32 0.84 7.96
C LEU A 150 -8.69 1.89 6.91
N LEU A 151 -8.65 1.54 5.64
CA LEU A 151 -8.97 2.48 4.55
C LEU A 151 -10.43 2.92 4.56
N ILE A 152 -11.37 2.01 4.83
CA ILE A 152 -12.79 2.34 4.99
C ILE A 152 -12.97 3.26 6.20
N GLY A 153 -12.39 2.91 7.35
CA GLY A 153 -12.49 3.70 8.57
C GLY A 153 -11.96 5.12 8.40
N LEU A 154 -10.75 5.26 7.83
CA LEU A 154 -10.12 6.55 7.55
C LEU A 154 -10.93 7.37 6.54
N SER A 155 -11.38 6.75 5.45
CA SER A 155 -12.15 7.44 4.40
C SER A 155 -13.50 7.92 4.91
N TRP A 156 -14.20 7.08 5.68
CA TRP A 156 -15.46 7.44 6.32
C TRP A 156 -15.28 8.59 7.32
N TRP A 157 -14.25 8.51 8.16
CA TRP A 157 -13.96 9.55 9.15
C TRP A 157 -13.61 10.88 8.47
N SER A 158 -12.77 10.82 7.42
CA SER A 158 -12.39 11.94 6.58
C SER A 158 -13.61 12.62 5.96
N ALA A 159 -14.50 11.84 5.34
CA ALA A 159 -15.68 12.36 4.66
C ALA A 159 -16.64 13.09 5.62
N ARG A 160 -16.76 12.62 6.87
CA ARG A 160 -17.68 13.21 7.85
C ARG A 160 -17.14 14.43 8.58
N ARG A 161 -15.82 14.54 8.76
CA ARG A 161 -15.23 15.56 9.66
C ARG A 161 -14.37 16.58 8.96
N PHE A 162 -13.78 16.26 7.82
CA PHE A 162 -12.71 17.08 7.23
C PHE A 162 -12.93 17.42 5.75
N GLY A 163 -14.09 17.08 5.17
CA GLY A 163 -14.38 17.31 3.75
C GLY A 163 -14.13 18.76 3.30
N ALA A 164 -14.61 19.75 4.06
CA ALA A 164 -14.42 21.16 3.75
C ALA A 164 -12.95 21.62 3.85
N GLU A 165 -12.23 21.24 4.92
CA GLU A 165 -10.80 21.56 5.08
C GLU A 165 -9.98 20.95 3.94
N MET A 166 -10.25 19.68 3.64
CA MET A 166 -9.51 18.94 2.62
C MET A 166 -9.80 19.42 1.20
N ALA A 167 -10.95 20.07 0.94
CA ALA A 167 -11.27 20.67 -0.36
C ALA A 167 -10.51 21.98 -0.63
N THR A 168 -9.88 22.58 0.38
CA THR A 168 -9.14 23.84 0.21
C THR A 168 -7.90 23.68 -0.67
N ALA A 169 -7.57 24.71 -1.47
CA ALA A 169 -6.37 24.71 -2.31
C ALA A 169 -5.08 24.53 -1.49
N VAL A 170 -5.02 25.11 -0.28
CA VAL A 170 -3.89 24.95 0.65
C VAL A 170 -3.69 23.49 1.04
N PHE A 171 -4.77 22.78 1.33
CA PHE A 171 -4.70 21.35 1.64
C PHE A 171 -4.27 20.55 0.42
N GLN A 172 -4.85 20.81 -0.76
CA GLN A 172 -4.49 20.10 -2.00
C GLN A 172 -3.01 20.32 -2.37
N GLN A 173 -2.52 21.55 -2.26
CA GLN A 173 -1.10 21.85 -2.51
C GLN A 173 -0.17 21.13 -1.53
N TRP A 174 -0.56 21.06 -0.25
CA TRP A 174 0.17 20.26 0.74
C TRP A 174 0.09 18.75 0.44
N GLN A 175 -1.06 18.24 0.01
CA GLN A 175 -1.27 16.84 -0.34
C GLN A 175 -0.41 16.42 -1.55
N MET A 176 -0.30 17.25 -2.58
CA MET A 176 0.55 16.98 -3.75
C MET A 176 2.01 16.73 -3.34
N ARG A 177 2.51 17.44 -2.32
CA ARG A 177 3.86 17.23 -1.78
C ARG A 177 4.06 15.87 -1.10
N GLN A 178 2.98 15.19 -0.70
CA GLN A 178 3.04 13.87 -0.07
C GLN A 178 3.11 12.72 -1.08
N GLN A 179 2.58 12.93 -2.29
CA GLN A 179 2.53 11.92 -3.34
C GLN A 179 3.90 11.30 -3.69
N PRO A 180 4.97 12.08 -3.96
CA PRO A 180 6.27 11.49 -4.28
C PRO A 180 6.89 10.76 -3.08
N ILE A 181 6.56 11.14 -1.84
CA ILE A 181 7.05 10.47 -0.63
C ILE A 181 6.43 9.08 -0.51
N ALA A 182 5.10 8.99 -0.57
CA ALA A 182 4.40 7.72 -0.46
C ALA A 182 4.68 6.81 -1.66
N GLY A 183 4.71 7.37 -2.88
CA GLY A 183 4.96 6.61 -4.11
C GLY A 183 6.38 6.03 -4.16
N LEU A 184 7.41 6.79 -3.81
CA LEU A 184 8.78 6.27 -3.79
C LEU A 184 9.04 5.35 -2.61
N ALA A 185 8.39 5.55 -1.46
CA ALA A 185 8.40 4.58 -0.37
C ALA A 185 7.81 3.23 -0.82
N ALA A 186 6.68 3.25 -1.54
CA ALA A 186 6.06 2.05 -2.10
C ALA A 186 6.97 1.33 -3.11
N ALA A 187 7.59 2.07 -4.04
CA ALA A 187 8.54 1.51 -4.99
C ALA A 187 9.77 0.91 -4.29
N GLY A 188 10.33 1.63 -3.32
CA GLY A 188 11.47 1.19 -2.52
C GLY A 188 11.17 -0.06 -1.71
N ILE A 189 10.01 -0.13 -1.05
CA ILE A 189 9.55 -1.33 -0.32
C ILE A 189 9.41 -2.50 -1.27
N GLY A 190 8.75 -2.33 -2.43
CA GLY A 190 8.58 -3.40 -3.41
C GLY A 190 9.91 -3.93 -3.94
N MET A 191 10.85 -3.04 -4.30
CA MET A 191 12.17 -3.41 -4.79
C MET A 191 13.02 -4.07 -3.69
N GLY A 192 13.01 -3.52 -2.49
CA GLY A 192 13.72 -4.07 -1.33
C GLY A 192 13.19 -5.45 -0.94
N PHE A 193 11.87 -5.65 -0.97
CA PHE A 193 11.25 -6.94 -0.73
C PHE A 193 11.68 -7.96 -1.79
N GLY A 194 11.62 -7.61 -3.07
CA GLY A 194 12.05 -8.47 -4.17
C GLY A 194 13.54 -8.84 -4.11
N LEU A 195 14.41 -7.88 -3.80
CA LEU A 195 15.83 -8.13 -3.58
C LEU A 195 16.06 -9.06 -2.39
N GLY A 196 15.43 -8.77 -1.25
CA GLY A 196 15.57 -9.60 -0.05
C GLY A 196 15.02 -11.02 -0.23
N TYR A 197 14.04 -11.20 -1.11
CA TYR A 197 13.59 -12.52 -1.54
C TYR A 197 14.66 -13.24 -2.36
N ALA A 198 15.30 -12.55 -3.31
CA ALA A 198 16.28 -13.13 -4.22
C ALA A 198 17.65 -13.43 -3.57
N VAL A 199 18.13 -12.56 -2.68
CA VAL A 199 19.48 -12.66 -2.08
C VAL A 199 19.47 -12.99 -0.59
N GLY A 200 18.29 -13.22 0.00
CA GLY A 200 18.10 -13.43 1.44
C GLY A 200 18.07 -12.13 2.24
N GLY A 201 17.53 -12.19 3.46
CA GLY A 201 17.42 -11.02 4.35
C GLY A 201 16.21 -10.12 4.05
N LEU A 202 15.03 -10.72 3.84
CA LEU A 202 13.76 -10.06 3.48
C LEU A 202 13.49 -8.78 4.27
N PHE A 203 13.52 -8.84 5.60
CA PHE A 203 13.25 -7.69 6.46
C PHE A 203 14.27 -6.56 6.26
N VAL A 204 15.55 -6.90 6.19
CA VAL A 204 16.65 -5.92 6.07
C VAL A 204 16.54 -5.16 4.76
N TRP A 205 16.43 -5.87 3.64
CA TRP A 205 16.34 -5.22 2.32
C TRP A 205 15.04 -4.44 2.14
N THR A 206 13.93 -4.91 2.71
CA THR A 206 12.66 -4.15 2.72
C THR A 206 12.83 -2.83 3.48
N LEU A 207 13.48 -2.84 4.65
CA LEU A 207 13.72 -1.63 5.43
C LEU A 207 14.68 -0.66 4.71
N ILE A 208 15.77 -1.16 4.12
CA ILE A 208 16.68 -0.35 3.30
C ILE A 208 15.92 0.30 2.15
N GLY A 209 15.14 -0.49 1.40
CA GLY A 209 14.32 0.00 0.30
C GLY A 209 13.32 1.07 0.74
N ALA A 210 12.66 0.87 1.88
CA ALA A 210 11.75 1.87 2.46
C ALA A 210 12.47 3.19 2.79
N LEU A 211 13.64 3.11 3.44
CA LEU A 211 14.42 4.31 3.82
C LEU A 211 14.92 5.06 2.58
N VAL A 212 15.45 4.36 1.58
CA VAL A 212 15.88 4.96 0.31
C VAL A 212 14.70 5.62 -0.40
N GLY A 213 13.57 4.90 -0.50
CA GLY A 213 12.34 5.40 -1.13
C GLY A 213 11.80 6.66 -0.46
N VAL A 214 11.67 6.66 0.88
CA VAL A 214 11.26 7.84 1.66
C VAL A 214 12.25 8.99 1.49
N GLY A 215 13.55 8.73 1.55
CA GLY A 215 14.60 9.73 1.37
C GLY A 215 14.53 10.42 0.01
N MET A 216 14.44 9.64 -1.07
CA MET A 216 14.27 10.16 -2.43
C MET A 216 12.97 10.96 -2.58
N GLY A 217 11.87 10.45 -2.01
CA GLY A 217 10.58 11.12 -2.04
C GLY A 217 10.58 12.47 -1.33
N LEU A 218 11.28 12.58 -0.19
CA LEU A 218 11.48 13.84 0.52
C LEU A 218 12.28 14.84 -0.32
N VAL A 219 13.33 14.39 -1.01
CA VAL A 219 14.13 15.24 -1.92
C VAL A 219 13.27 15.78 -3.06
N MET A 220 12.47 14.92 -3.71
CA MET A 220 11.57 15.33 -4.78
C MET A 220 10.49 16.30 -4.29
N SER A 221 9.88 16.02 -3.14
CA SER A 221 8.86 16.86 -2.52
C SER A 221 9.39 18.29 -2.24
N ARG A 222 10.62 18.41 -1.73
CA ARG A 222 11.26 19.71 -1.48
C ARG A 222 11.53 20.50 -2.76
N ARG A 223 12.03 19.84 -3.81
CA ARG A 223 12.30 20.49 -5.11
C ARG A 223 11.03 21.05 -5.74
N ALA A 224 9.92 20.30 -5.69
CA ALA A 224 8.63 20.77 -6.19
C ALA A 224 8.13 22.01 -5.42
N GLY A 225 8.35 22.06 -4.10
CA GLY A 225 8.04 23.22 -3.27
C GLY A 225 8.84 24.47 -3.67
N GLN A 226 10.15 24.33 -3.87
CA GLN A 226 11.04 25.44 -4.25
C GLN A 226 10.72 26.02 -5.62
N ALA A 227 10.44 25.18 -6.62
CA ALA A 227 10.07 25.63 -7.96
C ALA A 227 8.77 26.46 -7.95
N THR A 228 7.79 26.07 -7.12
CA THR A 228 6.53 26.81 -6.98
C THR A 228 6.74 28.17 -6.31
N SER A 229 7.63 28.27 -5.33
CA SER A 229 7.95 29.54 -4.66
C SER A 229 8.75 30.50 -5.56
N GLY A 230 9.66 30.00 -6.39
CA GLY A 230 10.47 30.82 -7.32
C GLY A 230 9.61 31.54 -8.38
N LEU A 231 8.64 30.83 -8.96
CA LEU A 231 7.72 31.40 -9.96
C LEU A 231 6.84 32.53 -9.37
N VAL A 232 6.48 32.47 -8.09
CA VAL A 232 5.70 33.52 -7.41
C VAL A 232 6.55 34.78 -7.16
N VAL A 233 7.87 34.64 -7.02
CA VAL A 233 8.80 35.76 -6.84
C VAL A 233 9.09 36.46 -8.16
N GLU A 234 9.20 35.73 -9.28
CA GLU A 234 9.41 36.32 -10.61
C GLU A 234 8.18 37.04 -11.18
N GLN A 235 6.98 36.79 -10.63
CA GLN A 235 5.72 37.44 -11.05
C GLN A 235 5.35 38.68 -10.21
N ARG A 236 6.24 39.15 -9.34
CA ARG A 236 6.09 40.41 -8.57
C ARG A 236 7.11 41.44 -9.03
#